data_AF-A0AA43ENY0-F1
#
_entry.id   AF-A0AA43ENY0-F1
#
_cell.length_a   1.000
_cell.length_b   1.000
_cell.length_c   1.000
_cell.angle_alpha   90.00
_cell.angle_beta   90.00
_cell.angle_gamma   90.00
#
_symmetry.space_group_name_H-M   'P 1'
#
loop_
_entity.id
_entity.type
_entity.pdbx_description
1 polymer ?
#
loop_
_entity_poly.entity_id
_entity_poly.type
_entity_poly.pdbx_seq_one_letter_code
_entity_poly.pdbx_strand_id
1 'polypeptide(L)'
;MHDNVALQQRFLAFGWTLAVLLMIGSAQWSHGAEPPAHLKQHLITIDATKLVPTSWWQVPGITPSIWNSDPESLDAPKTSERLELPLRPGKYKFISFTFDFPFTVNLNGTLDFSTSLDQCVQGRGTATLVILCKRTYPHGGQPDPYYEQTPNHG
;
A
#
# COMPACT_ATOMS: atom_id res chain seq x y z
N MET A 1 27.19 67.32 -41.56
CA MET A 1 26.54 66.03 -41.85
C MET A 1 27.65 65.02 -42.13
N HIS A 2 27.78 64.05 -41.22
CA HIS A 2 28.29 62.67 -41.41
C HIS A 2 29.76 62.51 -41.88
N ASP A 3 30.70 62.22 -40.96
CA ASP A 3 31.24 60.86 -40.64
C ASP A 3 32.58 60.66 -41.39
N ASN A 4 33.69 60.09 -40.91
CA ASN A 4 33.95 59.16 -39.82
C ASN A 4 35.49 58.96 -39.65
N VAL A 5 35.89 58.29 -38.56
CA VAL A 5 37.15 57.52 -38.36
C VAL A 5 38.45 58.29 -38.03
N ALA A 6 38.85 58.21 -36.76
CA ALA A 6 40.08 57.54 -36.31
C ALA A 6 40.41 57.95 -34.87
N LEU A 7 39.61 57.48 -33.90
CA LEU A 7 39.94 57.67 -32.49
C LEU A 7 40.95 56.61 -32.05
N GLN A 8 42.18 57.10 -31.90
CA GLN A 8 43.25 56.66 -31.02
C GLN A 8 43.15 55.27 -30.38
N GLN A 9 44.09 54.44 -30.84
CA GLN A 9 44.73 53.42 -30.03
C GLN A 9 45.25 53.98 -28.70
N ARG A 10 45.18 53.09 -27.70
CA ARG A 10 45.87 53.07 -26.40
C ARG A 10 45.21 53.94 -25.34
N PHE A 11 44.74 53.31 -24.28
CA PHE A 11 45.34 53.39 -22.95
C PHE A 11 44.52 52.53 -21.97
N LEU A 12 45.22 51.64 -21.24
CA LEU A 12 44.86 51.14 -19.90
C LEU A 12 43.64 50.18 -19.86
N ALA A 13 43.73 48.84 -19.86
CA ALA A 13 44.51 47.96 -18.98
C ALA A 13 44.57 48.45 -17.53
N PHE A 14 44.08 47.63 -16.59
CA PHE A 14 43.97 47.83 -15.13
C PHE A 14 42.63 48.38 -14.63
N GLY A 15 41.67 47.49 -14.52
CA GLY A 15 40.53 47.67 -13.62
C GLY A 15 39.52 46.55 -13.83
N TRP A 16 39.21 45.82 -12.77
CA TRP A 16 38.05 44.94 -12.67
C TRP A 16 38.16 43.53 -13.30
N THR A 17 39.09 42.69 -12.85
CA THR A 17 39.00 41.24 -13.08
C THR A 17 39.26 40.40 -11.82
N LEU A 18 38.88 40.89 -10.64
CA LEU A 18 39.10 40.16 -9.38
C LEU A 18 37.91 40.16 -8.41
N ALA A 19 36.67 40.24 -8.92
CA ALA A 19 35.47 40.25 -8.07
C ALA A 19 34.29 39.41 -8.58
N VAL A 20 34.50 38.35 -9.38
CA VAL A 20 33.40 37.48 -9.86
C VAL A 20 33.60 35.99 -9.56
N LEU A 21 34.74 35.59 -8.98
CA LEU A 21 35.09 34.17 -8.82
C LEU A 21 34.85 33.62 -7.40
N LEU A 22 33.75 34.00 -6.75
CA LEU A 22 33.41 33.47 -5.43
C LEU A 22 31.90 33.36 -5.16
N MET A 23 31.14 32.83 -6.12
CA MET A 23 29.73 32.43 -5.91
C MET A 23 29.38 31.16 -6.68
N ILE A 24 30.23 30.14 -6.63
CA ILE A 24 29.80 28.76 -6.86
C ILE A 24 29.85 28.06 -5.50
N GLY A 25 29.05 28.58 -4.57
CA GLY A 25 28.70 27.85 -3.37
C GLY A 25 27.94 26.62 -3.85
N SER A 26 28.55 25.46 -3.68
CA SER A 26 27.95 24.15 -3.92
C SER A 26 26.63 24.06 -3.17
N ALA A 27 25.53 24.35 -3.87
CA ALA A 27 24.22 23.85 -3.53
C ALA A 27 24.27 22.33 -3.75
N GLN A 28 24.99 21.61 -2.88
CA GLN A 28 24.77 20.19 -2.70
C GLN A 28 23.42 20.10 -2.02
N TRP A 29 22.40 19.96 -2.87
CA TRP A 29 21.10 19.47 -2.47
C TRP A 29 21.36 18.23 -1.64
N SER A 30 21.17 18.36 -0.34
CA SER A 30 21.13 17.25 0.60
C SER A 30 19.98 16.37 0.13
N HIS A 31 20.27 15.39 -0.72
CA HIS A 31 19.35 14.29 -0.98
C HIS A 31 19.28 13.56 0.36
N GLY A 32 18.26 13.90 1.16
CA GLY A 32 17.97 13.15 2.37
C GLY A 32 17.97 11.67 2.00
N ALA A 33 18.74 10.86 2.74
CA ALA A 33 18.85 9.44 2.47
C ALA A 33 17.44 8.85 2.31
N GLU A 34 17.16 8.20 1.17
CA GLU A 34 15.86 7.57 0.95
C GLU A 34 15.62 6.60 2.13
N PRO A 35 14.43 6.59 2.74
CA PRO A 35 14.13 5.67 3.82
C PRO A 35 14.50 4.24 3.40
N PRO A 36 15.08 3.43 4.29
CA PRO A 36 15.31 2.02 4.03
C PRO A 36 14.06 1.38 3.40
N ALA A 37 14.23 0.61 2.32
CA ALA A 37 13.11 0.11 1.53
C ALA A 37 12.04 -0.63 2.36
N HIS A 38 12.44 -1.29 3.45
CA HIS A 38 11.53 -1.98 4.37
C HIS A 38 10.66 -1.05 5.24
N LEU A 39 10.97 0.24 5.31
CA LEU A 39 10.18 1.26 6.01
C LEU A 39 9.24 2.03 5.07
N LYS A 40 9.45 1.93 3.75
CA LYS A 40 8.63 2.57 2.74
C LYS A 40 7.23 1.97 2.77
N GLN A 41 6.21 2.82 2.79
CA GLN A 41 4.83 2.37 2.70
C GLN A 41 4.42 2.25 1.23
N HIS A 42 3.59 1.26 0.95
CA HIS A 42 2.94 1.01 -0.32
C HIS A 42 1.43 1.07 -0.12
N LEU A 43 0.73 1.71 -1.04
CA LEU A 43 -0.74 1.67 -1.05
C LEU A 43 -1.18 0.30 -1.57
N ILE A 44 -1.75 -0.50 -0.67
CA ILE A 44 -2.29 -1.81 -0.98
C ILE A 44 -3.82 -1.71 -0.96
N THR A 45 -4.45 -1.99 -2.09
CA THR A 45 -5.91 -2.05 -2.18
C THR A 45 -6.40 -3.42 -1.71
N ILE A 46 -7.31 -3.44 -0.75
CA ILE A 46 -8.04 -4.64 -0.34
C ILE A 46 -9.44 -4.59 -0.96
N ASP A 47 -9.74 -5.54 -1.85
CA ASP A 47 -11.06 -5.72 -2.47
C ASP A 47 -11.73 -6.98 -1.91
N ALA A 48 -12.59 -6.77 -0.92
CA ALA A 48 -13.40 -7.80 -0.29
C ALA A 48 -14.84 -7.85 -0.84
N THR A 49 -15.16 -7.10 -1.90
CA THR A 49 -16.54 -6.87 -2.41
C THR A 49 -17.27 -8.11 -2.89
N LYS A 50 -16.57 -9.23 -3.06
CA LYS A 50 -17.16 -10.51 -3.49
C LYS A 50 -17.48 -11.46 -2.35
N LEU A 51 -17.07 -11.13 -1.12
CA LEU A 51 -17.47 -11.88 0.08
C LEU A 51 -18.97 -11.72 0.32
N VAL A 52 -19.67 -12.83 0.44
CA VAL A 52 -21.11 -12.90 0.70
C VAL A 52 -21.36 -13.90 1.86
N PRO A 53 -22.20 -13.54 2.86
CA PRO A 53 -22.88 -12.25 3.02
C PRO A 53 -21.89 -11.11 3.28
N THR A 54 -22.32 -9.88 2.99
CA THR A 54 -21.55 -8.69 3.37
C THR A 54 -21.31 -8.70 4.88
N SER A 55 -20.09 -8.42 5.29
CA SER A 55 -19.67 -8.45 6.67
C SER A 55 -18.55 -7.43 6.90
N TRP A 56 -17.73 -7.65 7.92
CA TRP A 56 -16.56 -6.85 8.24
C TRP A 56 -15.28 -7.67 8.12
N TRP A 57 -14.17 -6.98 7.92
CA TRP A 57 -12.85 -7.58 7.87
C TRP A 57 -11.82 -6.71 8.59
N GLN A 58 -10.67 -7.29 8.88
CA GLN A 58 -9.54 -6.61 9.50
C GLN A 58 -8.21 -7.09 8.94
N VAL A 59 -7.22 -6.21 9.02
CA VAL A 59 -5.79 -6.53 9.02
C VAL A 59 -5.25 -6.13 10.40
N PRO A 60 -4.94 -7.10 11.28
CA PRO A 60 -4.54 -6.80 12.67
C PRO A 60 -3.38 -5.82 12.76
N GLY A 61 -3.50 -4.84 13.65
CA GLY A 61 -2.52 -3.76 13.84
C GLY A 61 -2.57 -2.65 12.80
N ILE A 62 -3.40 -2.77 11.75
CA ILE A 62 -3.61 -1.74 10.73
C ILE A 62 -5.04 -1.19 10.78
N THR A 63 -6.03 -2.07 10.89
CA THR A 63 -7.45 -1.69 10.93
C THR A 63 -8.07 -2.00 12.31
N PRO A 64 -9.20 -1.37 12.66
CA PRO A 64 -9.97 -1.74 13.86
C PRO A 64 -10.36 -3.22 13.88
N SER A 65 -10.57 -3.74 15.09
CA SER A 65 -10.86 -5.15 15.31
C SER A 65 -12.32 -5.48 15.04
N ILE A 66 -12.60 -6.56 14.30
CA ILE A 66 -13.98 -7.04 14.09
C ILE A 66 -14.62 -7.66 15.35
N TRP A 67 -13.83 -7.94 16.40
CA TRP A 67 -14.30 -8.61 17.62
C TRP A 67 -14.60 -7.68 18.79
N ASN A 68 -13.97 -6.51 18.82
CA ASN A 68 -14.02 -5.58 19.96
C ASN A 68 -14.78 -4.29 19.64
N SER A 69 -15.29 -4.15 18.42
CA SER A 69 -16.04 -2.97 18.03
C SER A 69 -17.52 -3.12 18.44
N ASP A 70 -18.14 -2.01 18.79
CA ASP A 70 -19.56 -1.94 19.12
C ASP A 70 -20.39 -2.50 17.95
N PRO A 71 -21.29 -3.48 18.19
CA PRO A 71 -22.12 -4.07 17.13
C PRO A 71 -22.97 -3.06 16.35
N GLU A 72 -23.26 -1.89 16.90
CA GLU A 72 -23.96 -0.82 16.18
C GLU A 72 -23.05 0.10 15.35
N SER A 73 -21.75 0.22 15.67
CA SER A 73 -20.83 1.14 14.98
C SER A 73 -19.74 0.47 14.13
N LEU A 74 -19.44 -0.82 14.37
CA LEU A 74 -18.30 -1.57 13.84
C LEU A 74 -17.37 -0.74 12.95
N ASP A 75 -16.43 0.00 13.58
CA ASP A 75 -15.44 0.86 12.89
C ASP A 75 -14.52 0.08 11.95
N ALA A 76 -14.59 -1.25 11.99
CA ALA A 76 -13.89 -2.12 11.07
C ALA A 76 -14.37 -1.91 9.62
N PRO A 77 -13.48 -2.09 8.63
CA PRO A 77 -13.86 -2.05 7.23
C PRO A 77 -14.95 -3.06 6.86
N LYS A 78 -15.92 -2.61 6.05
CA LYS A 78 -16.95 -3.47 5.49
C LYS A 78 -16.43 -4.20 4.26
N THR A 79 -16.93 -5.41 4.03
CA THR A 79 -16.62 -6.16 2.80
C THR A 79 -17.34 -5.58 1.58
N SER A 80 -18.31 -4.68 1.74
CA SER A 80 -18.98 -3.99 0.62
C SER A 80 -18.12 -2.94 -0.08
N GLU A 81 -16.95 -2.62 0.47
CA GLU A 81 -16.12 -1.51 0.03
C GLU A 81 -14.69 -1.98 -0.25
N ARG A 82 -14.00 -1.21 -1.11
CA ARG A 82 -12.57 -1.34 -1.34
C ARG A 82 -11.85 -0.35 -0.44
N LEU A 83 -10.76 -0.77 0.18
CA LEU A 83 -9.97 0.08 1.06
C LEU A 83 -8.51 0.06 0.66
N GLU A 84 -7.89 1.23 0.56
CA GLU A 84 -6.44 1.35 0.39
C GLU A 84 -5.77 1.48 1.76
N LEU A 85 -4.80 0.62 2.01
CA LEU A 85 -4.02 0.59 3.25
C LEU A 85 -2.56 0.96 2.97
N PRO A 86 -1.98 1.94 3.68
CA PRO A 86 -0.56 2.23 3.61
C PRO A 86 0.23 1.17 4.40
N LEU A 87 0.74 0.14 3.71
CA LEU A 87 1.44 -0.99 4.32
C LEU A 87 2.94 -0.94 4.05
N ARG A 88 3.75 -1.29 5.05
CA ARG A 88 5.19 -1.50 4.87
C ARG A 88 5.45 -2.93 4.37
N PRO A 89 6.62 -3.21 3.76
CA PRO A 89 7.02 -4.58 3.48
C PRO A 89 7.00 -5.44 4.75
N GLY A 90 6.36 -6.61 4.69
CA GLY A 90 6.14 -7.43 5.87
C GLY A 90 5.02 -8.46 5.70
N LYS A 91 4.81 -9.25 6.75
CA LYS A 91 3.76 -10.27 6.82
C LYS A 91 2.52 -9.70 7.47
N TYR A 92 1.38 -9.97 6.85
CA TYR A 92 0.06 -9.54 7.27
C TYR A 92 -0.91 -10.70 7.23
N LYS A 93 -2.11 -10.48 7.77
CA LYS A 93 -3.20 -11.43 7.74
C LYS A 93 -4.48 -10.71 7.41
N PHE A 94 -5.21 -11.19 6.41
CA PHE A 94 -6.60 -10.79 6.19
C PHE A 94 -7.47 -11.67 7.08
N ILE A 95 -8.41 -11.06 7.80
CA ILE A 95 -9.37 -11.78 8.65
C ILE A 95 -10.76 -11.21 8.40
N SER A 96 -11.71 -12.07 8.09
CA SER A 96 -13.15 -11.82 8.17
C SER A 96 -13.78 -12.90 9.06
N PHE A 97 -15.08 -12.81 9.33
CA PHE A 97 -15.76 -13.85 10.12
C PHE A 97 -15.76 -15.23 9.47
N THR A 98 -15.66 -15.32 8.15
CA THR A 98 -15.80 -16.58 7.40
C THR A 98 -14.54 -16.99 6.64
N PHE A 99 -13.51 -16.15 6.62
CA PHE A 99 -12.30 -16.38 5.82
C PHE A 99 -11.11 -15.59 6.37
N ASP A 100 -9.99 -16.29 6.54
CA ASP A 100 -8.72 -15.68 6.91
C ASP A 100 -7.54 -16.35 6.19
N PHE A 101 -6.50 -15.58 5.91
CA PHE A 101 -5.27 -16.10 5.33
C PHE A 101 -4.11 -15.10 5.50
N PRO A 102 -2.85 -15.60 5.56
CA PRO A 102 -1.68 -14.73 5.57
C PRO A 102 -1.34 -14.23 4.16
N PHE A 103 -0.81 -13.01 4.07
CA PHE A 103 -0.21 -12.45 2.86
C PHE A 103 1.04 -11.64 3.21
N THR A 104 1.90 -11.41 2.22
CA THR A 104 3.14 -10.65 2.36
C THR A 104 3.10 -9.44 1.43
N VAL A 105 3.53 -8.29 1.93
CA VAL A 105 3.88 -7.12 1.09
C VAL A 105 5.38 -7.16 0.84
N ASN A 106 5.77 -7.26 -0.42
CA ASN A 106 7.18 -7.28 -0.84
C ASN A 106 7.77 -5.86 -0.82
N LEU A 107 9.11 -5.75 -0.91
CA LEU A 107 9.85 -4.48 -0.95
C LEU A 107 9.42 -3.54 -2.09
N ASN A 108 8.82 -4.07 -3.16
CA ASN A 108 8.33 -3.30 -4.30
C ASN A 108 6.83 -2.99 -4.21
N GLY A 109 6.16 -3.32 -3.10
CA GLY A 109 4.73 -3.11 -2.91
C GLY A 109 3.83 -4.15 -3.58
N THR A 110 4.39 -5.25 -4.07
CA THR A 110 3.58 -6.36 -4.61
C THR A 110 3.22 -7.36 -3.52
N LEU A 111 2.11 -8.06 -3.72
CA LEU A 111 1.58 -9.03 -2.79
C LEU A 111 2.08 -10.44 -3.11
N ASP A 112 2.33 -11.22 -2.06
CA ASP A 112 2.53 -12.66 -2.16
C ASP A 112 1.68 -13.42 -1.14
N PHE A 113 1.17 -14.58 -1.53
CA PHE A 113 0.33 -15.46 -0.70
C PHE A 113 0.29 -16.85 -1.33
N SER A 114 -0.05 -17.87 -0.52
CA SER A 114 -0.04 -19.28 -0.93
C SER A 114 -0.83 -19.55 -2.22
N THR A 115 -0.28 -20.35 -3.13
CA THR A 115 -0.97 -20.81 -4.37
C THR A 115 -2.19 -21.67 -4.07
N SER A 116 -2.28 -22.26 -2.88
CA SER A 116 -3.50 -22.97 -2.44
C SER A 116 -4.73 -22.06 -2.35
N LEU A 117 -4.54 -20.75 -2.36
CA LEU A 117 -5.59 -19.75 -2.28
C LEU A 117 -6.05 -19.25 -3.66
N ASP A 118 -5.49 -19.70 -4.77
CA ASP A 118 -5.76 -19.15 -6.12
C ASP A 118 -7.24 -19.26 -6.54
N GLN A 119 -7.97 -20.21 -5.98
CA GLN A 119 -9.43 -20.34 -6.14
C GLN A 119 -10.22 -19.22 -5.43
N CYS A 120 -9.61 -18.54 -4.46
CA CYS A 120 -10.27 -17.63 -3.52
C CYS A 120 -9.65 -16.25 -3.42
N VAL A 121 -8.40 -16.09 -3.83
CA VAL A 121 -7.61 -14.87 -3.67
C VAL A 121 -6.85 -14.61 -4.96
N GLN A 122 -6.92 -13.38 -5.44
CA GLN A 122 -6.19 -12.93 -6.62
C GLN A 122 -5.33 -11.70 -6.30
N GLY A 123 -4.47 -11.35 -7.24
CA GLY A 123 -3.59 -10.18 -7.11
C GLY A 123 -2.18 -10.47 -6.60
N ARG A 124 -1.76 -11.74 -6.62
CA ARG A 124 -0.35 -12.08 -6.41
C ARG A 124 0.50 -11.33 -7.44
N GLY A 125 1.59 -10.71 -7.00
CA GLY A 125 2.45 -9.89 -7.84
C GLY A 125 1.90 -8.49 -8.15
N THR A 126 0.76 -8.09 -7.58
CA THR A 126 0.18 -6.75 -7.75
C THR A 126 0.03 -6.03 -6.39
N ALA A 127 -0.41 -4.77 -6.40
CA ALA A 127 -0.74 -4.01 -5.19
C ALA A 127 -2.22 -4.13 -4.79
N THR A 128 -2.98 -5.06 -5.37
CA THR A 128 -4.42 -5.21 -5.14
C THR A 128 -4.75 -6.63 -4.70
N LEU A 129 -5.13 -6.81 -3.45
CA LEU A 129 -5.59 -8.09 -2.90
C LEU A 129 -7.08 -8.25 -3.15
N VAL A 130 -7.48 -9.21 -3.99
CA VAL A 130 -8.91 -9.45 -4.29
C VAL A 130 -9.35 -10.75 -3.63
N ILE A 131 -10.39 -10.69 -2.80
CA ILE A 131 -10.97 -11.84 -2.11
C ILE A 131 -12.28 -12.23 -2.79
N LEU A 132 -12.34 -13.45 -3.33
CA LEU A 132 -13.42 -13.95 -4.18
C LEU A 132 -14.35 -14.94 -3.48
N CYS A 133 -13.80 -15.79 -2.62
CA CYS A 133 -14.55 -16.95 -2.13
C CYS A 133 -15.63 -16.58 -1.11
N LYS A 134 -16.79 -17.22 -1.27
CA LYS A 134 -17.93 -17.18 -0.35
C LYS A 134 -17.85 -18.26 0.74
N ARG A 135 -16.84 -19.14 0.71
CA ARG A 135 -16.64 -20.29 1.60
C ARG A 135 -15.16 -20.51 1.92
N THR A 136 -14.87 -20.86 3.17
CA THR A 136 -13.55 -21.20 3.71
C THR A 136 -13.12 -22.60 3.26
N TYR A 137 -11.91 -22.74 2.73
CA TYR A 137 -11.18 -24.01 2.70
C TYR A 137 -10.23 -24.06 3.91
N PRO A 138 -10.02 -25.20 4.61
CA PRO A 138 -10.29 -26.59 4.20
C PRO A 138 -11.52 -27.24 4.83
N HIS A 139 -12.54 -26.48 5.25
CA HIS A 139 -13.82 -27.07 5.66
C HIS A 139 -14.75 -27.24 4.46
N GLY A 140 -14.24 -27.96 3.46
CA GLY A 140 -15.04 -28.66 2.46
C GLY A 140 -15.33 -30.11 2.87
N GLY A 141 -15.36 -30.41 4.18
CA GLY A 141 -15.93 -31.64 4.69
C GLY A 141 -17.45 -31.55 4.71
N GLN A 142 -18.15 -32.67 4.51
CA GLN A 142 -19.59 -32.78 4.71
C GLN A 142 -20.01 -32.11 6.04
N PRO A 143 -21.16 -31.43 6.11
CA PRO A 143 -21.69 -30.93 7.39
C PRO A 143 -21.67 -32.05 8.43
N ASP A 144 -21.21 -31.74 9.64
CA ASP A 144 -21.24 -32.70 10.74
C ASP A 144 -22.70 -33.10 10.99
N PRO A 145 -23.06 -34.40 10.92
CA PRO A 145 -24.42 -34.87 11.19
C PRO A 145 -24.91 -34.50 12.60
N TYR A 146 -24.02 -34.06 13.50
CA TYR A 146 -24.38 -33.48 14.79
C TYR A 146 -25.38 -32.32 14.68
N TYR A 147 -25.28 -31.48 13.64
CA TYR A 147 -26.18 -30.32 13.44
C TYR A 147 -27.40 -30.62 12.56
N GLU A 148 -27.53 -31.83 12.02
CA GLU A 148 -28.68 -32.29 11.23
C GLU A 148 -29.74 -33.03 12.09
N GLN A 149 -29.58 -33.03 13.41
CA GLN A 149 -30.58 -33.59 14.31
C GLN A 149 -31.82 -32.67 14.33
N THR A 150 -32.92 -33.10 13.70
CA THR A 150 -34.23 -32.49 13.96
C THR A 150 -34.60 -32.69 15.43
N PRO A 151 -35.13 -31.66 16.12
CA PRO A 151 -35.59 -31.83 17.49
C PRO A 151 -36.64 -32.94 17.53
N ASN A 152 -36.42 -33.97 18.35
CA ASN A 152 -37.45 -34.95 18.63
C ASN A 152 -38.59 -34.23 19.37
N HIS A 153 -39.68 -33.94 18.65
CA HIS A 153 -40.96 -33.65 19.26
C HIS A 153 -41.51 -34.97 19.79
N GLY A 154 -41.21 -35.25 21.06
CA GLY A 154 -41.88 -36.30 21.83
C GLY A 154 -43.36 -36.02 22.01
#